data_AF-A0A9P8GMV9-F1
#
_entry.id   AF-A0A9P8GMV9-F1
#
_cell.length_a   1.000
_cell.length_b   1.000
_cell.length_c   1.000
_cell.angle_alpha   90.00
_cell.angle_beta   90.00
_cell.angle_gamma   90.00
#
_symmetry.space_group_name_H-M   'P 1'
#
loop_
_entity.id
_entity.type
_entity.pdbx_description
1 polymer ?
#
loop_
_entity_poly.entity_id
_entity_poly.type
_entity_poly.pdbx_seq_one_letter_code
_entity_poly.pdbx_strand_id
1 'polypeptide(L)'
;MHLLYRLHDAGNHENKSQVIRSLPPTSLAILLLTLYLCIQQLRVDGPGLLIPTSPLLHGMLRFEVELCCQELILQHGPSFLDALLCHCPNAIALLETEVRNMEARQLPLEDGQAREKTLIAECRCRLADTLGTNVEDNRRDMWNVLERIGMLDETDVVKVIRGEELVVRKRQDSGVGL
;
A
#
# COMPACT_ATOMS: atom_id res chain seq x y z
N MET A 1 3.61 8.86 -4.83
CA MET A 1 3.12 9.86 -3.84
C MET A 1 1.79 10.51 -4.23
N HIS A 2 1.58 11.04 -5.44
CA HIS A 2 0.32 11.73 -5.80
C HIS A 2 -0.96 10.90 -5.63
N LEU A 3 -0.92 9.59 -5.87
CA LEU A 3 -2.08 8.73 -5.62
C LEU A 3 -2.43 8.59 -4.13
N LEU A 4 -1.44 8.69 -3.22
CA LEU A 4 -1.69 8.73 -1.77
C LEU A 4 -2.36 10.05 -1.37
N TYR A 5 -2.00 11.17 -1.98
CA TYR A 5 -2.71 12.44 -1.77
C TYR A 5 -4.16 12.36 -2.23
N ARG A 6 -4.43 11.80 -3.43
CA ARG A 6 -5.80 11.56 -3.88
C ARG A 6 -6.61 10.70 -2.91
N LEU A 7 -6.02 9.63 -2.38
CA LEU A 7 -6.68 8.81 -1.37
C LEU A 7 -6.92 9.58 -0.08
N HIS A 8 -5.94 10.36 0.37
CA HIS A 8 -6.10 11.22 1.55
C HIS A 8 -7.27 12.20 1.38
N ASP A 9 -7.36 12.87 0.23
CA ASP A 9 -8.41 13.83 -0.11
C ASP A 9 -9.82 13.21 -0.19
N ALA A 10 -9.93 11.88 -0.40
CA ALA A 10 -11.20 11.17 -0.35
C ALA A 10 -11.81 11.15 1.08
N GLY A 11 -11.01 11.46 2.11
CA GLY A 11 -11.47 11.68 3.48
C GLY A 11 -11.63 10.38 4.26
N ASN A 12 -12.88 9.95 4.46
CA ASN A 12 -13.20 8.82 5.34
C ASN A 12 -12.81 7.45 4.73
N HIS A 13 -12.85 6.41 5.56
CA HIS A 13 -12.46 5.04 5.17
C HIS A 13 -13.29 4.49 4.01
N GLU A 14 -14.61 4.70 4.04
CA GLU A 14 -15.52 4.22 3.01
C GLU A 14 -15.19 4.82 1.64
N ASN A 15 -15.03 6.14 1.56
CA ASN A 15 -14.67 6.83 0.32
C ASN A 15 -13.29 6.36 -0.20
N LYS A 16 -12.31 6.18 0.69
CA LYS A 16 -11.00 5.62 0.33
C LYS A 16 -11.12 4.22 -0.25
N SER A 17 -11.90 3.36 0.39
CA SER A 17 -12.18 2.01 -0.09
C SER A 17 -12.85 2.03 -1.47
N GLN A 18 -13.84 2.91 -1.67
CA GLN A 18 -14.50 3.09 -2.98
C GLN A 18 -13.51 3.54 -4.06
N VAL A 19 -12.62 4.50 -3.76
CA VAL A 19 -11.56 4.92 -4.70
C VAL A 19 -10.68 3.72 -5.04
N ILE A 20 -10.18 2.98 -4.06
CA ILE A 20 -9.33 1.79 -4.28
C ILE A 20 -10.03 0.77 -5.18
N ARG A 21 -11.31 0.47 -4.92
CA ARG A 21 -12.11 -0.45 -5.75
C ARG A 21 -12.25 0.01 -7.20
N SER A 22 -12.29 1.32 -7.44
CA SER A 22 -12.39 1.89 -8.78
C SER A 22 -11.08 1.91 -9.57
N LEU A 23 -9.93 1.72 -8.90
CA LEU A 23 -8.62 1.83 -9.56
C LEU A 23 -8.36 0.66 -10.52
N PRO A 24 -7.73 0.92 -11.68
CA PRO A 24 -7.25 -0.13 -12.58
C PRO A 24 -5.98 -0.81 -12.02
N PRO A 25 -5.61 -2.00 -12.52
CA PRO A 25 -4.44 -2.76 -12.05
C PRO A 25 -3.16 -1.95 -12.00
N THR A 26 -2.92 -1.09 -13.00
CA THR A 26 -1.74 -0.22 -13.06
C THR A 26 -1.68 0.75 -11.89
N SER A 27 -2.81 1.38 -11.57
CA SER A 27 -2.87 2.35 -10.45
C SER A 27 -2.72 1.64 -9.12
N LEU A 28 -3.31 0.44 -8.96
CA LEU A 28 -3.13 -0.40 -7.79
C LEU A 28 -1.68 -0.88 -7.63
N ALA A 29 -1.03 -1.32 -8.72
CA ALA A 29 0.35 -1.74 -8.70
C ALA A 29 1.29 -0.58 -8.33
N ILE A 30 1.05 0.62 -8.84
CA ILE A 30 1.81 1.83 -8.50
C ILE A 30 1.56 2.27 -7.04
N LEU A 31 0.33 2.11 -6.54
CA LEU A 31 0.02 2.34 -5.13
C LEU A 31 0.80 1.39 -4.22
N LEU A 32 0.74 0.09 -4.51
CA LEU A 32 1.45 -0.94 -3.76
C LEU A 32 2.97 -0.76 -3.85
N LEU A 33 3.50 -0.36 -5.01
CA LEU A 33 4.91 0.00 -5.16
C LEU A 33 5.26 1.21 -4.30
N THR A 34 4.42 2.26 -4.31
CA THR A 34 4.63 3.45 -3.49
C THR A 34 4.72 3.05 -2.01
N LEU A 35 3.77 2.25 -1.53
CA LEU A 35 3.77 1.75 -0.15
C LEU A 35 4.99 0.89 0.16
N TYR A 36 5.40 0.01 -0.76
CA TYR A 36 6.61 -0.79 -0.62
C TYR A 36 7.86 0.10 -0.47
N LEU A 37 7.98 1.15 -1.27
CA LEU A 37 9.09 2.11 -1.20
C LEU A 37 9.07 2.92 0.10
N CYS A 38 7.90 3.33 0.58
CA CYS A 38 7.76 3.97 1.89
C CYS A 38 8.30 3.08 3.01
N ILE A 39 7.98 1.77 2.98
CA ILE A 39 8.52 0.81 3.95
C ILE A 39 10.04 0.65 3.79
N GLN A 40 10.59 0.60 2.57
CA GLN A 40 12.04 0.54 2.39
C GLN A 40 12.74 1.77 3.00
N GLN A 41 12.19 2.96 2.80
CA GLN A 41 12.73 4.19 3.40
C GLN A 41 12.66 4.15 4.93
N LEU A 42 11.51 3.78 5.50
CA LEU A 42 11.34 3.69 6.95
C LEU A 42 12.22 2.60 7.61
N ARG A 43 12.68 1.60 6.87
CA ARG A 43 13.64 0.61 7.39
C ARG A 43 15.04 1.20 7.56
N VAL A 44 15.37 2.25 6.80
CA VAL A 44 16.68 2.91 6.85
C VAL A 44 16.64 4.07 7.85
N ASP A 45 15.62 4.93 7.72
CA ASP A 45 15.56 6.22 8.42
C ASP A 45 14.41 6.30 9.44
N GLY A 46 13.55 5.29 9.51
CA GLY A 46 12.34 5.32 10.35
C GLY A 46 12.59 4.91 11.80
N PRO A 47 11.52 4.85 12.61
CA PRO A 47 11.63 4.50 14.02
C PRO A 47 12.13 3.06 14.18
N GLY A 48 12.82 2.82 15.30
CA GLY A 48 13.40 1.51 15.61
C GLY A 48 12.42 0.34 15.62
N LEU A 49 11.11 0.61 15.59
CA LEU A 49 10.02 -0.37 15.48
C LEU A 49 10.11 -1.29 14.27
N LEU A 50 10.74 -0.84 13.19
CA LEU A 50 10.93 -1.61 11.96
C LEU A 50 12.29 -2.33 11.91
N ILE A 51 13.11 -2.17 12.96
CA ILE A 51 14.41 -2.81 13.12
C ILE A 51 14.21 -4.13 13.87
N PRO A 52 14.83 -5.25 13.43
CA PRO A 52 14.70 -6.57 14.06
C PRO A 52 14.97 -6.64 15.58
N THR A 53 15.63 -5.63 16.14
CA THR A 53 15.98 -5.54 17.57
C THR A 53 14.91 -4.81 18.40
N SER A 54 13.81 -4.35 17.79
CA SER A 54 12.72 -3.69 18.50
C SER A 54 12.07 -4.61 19.54
N PRO A 55 11.88 -4.17 20.80
CA PRO A 55 11.11 -4.92 21.79
C PRO A 55 9.66 -5.20 21.35
N LEU A 56 9.08 -4.35 20.49
CA LEU A 56 7.73 -4.54 19.97
C LEU A 56 7.64 -5.62 18.87
N LEU A 57 8.77 -6.05 18.32
CA LEU A 57 8.84 -7.25 17.48
C LEU A 57 9.02 -8.53 18.33
N HIS A 58 9.14 -8.42 19.65
CA HIS A 58 9.25 -9.59 20.51
C HIS A 58 7.89 -10.31 20.57
N GLY A 59 7.69 -11.24 19.63
CA GLY A 59 6.45 -12.00 19.45
C GLY A 59 5.64 -11.64 18.19
N MET A 60 5.97 -10.55 17.49
CA MET A 60 5.32 -10.19 16.22
C MET A 60 6.26 -10.34 15.03
N LEU A 61 5.70 -10.75 13.90
CA LEU A 61 6.45 -10.90 12.66
C LEU A 61 6.66 -9.52 12.04
N ARG A 62 7.88 -9.23 11.57
CA ARG A 62 8.23 -7.93 10.95
C ARG A 62 7.23 -7.48 9.88
N PHE A 63 6.70 -8.40 9.08
CA PHE A 63 5.74 -8.07 8.02
C PHE A 63 4.42 -7.53 8.56
N GLU A 64 4.04 -7.87 9.80
CA GLU A 64 2.81 -7.43 10.45
C GLU A 64 2.90 -5.93 10.81
N VAL A 65 4.04 -5.52 11.35
CA VAL A 65 4.33 -4.10 11.60
C VAL A 65 4.39 -3.32 10.29
N GLU A 66 4.98 -3.90 9.24
CA GLU A 66 5.01 -3.27 7.91
C GLU A 66 3.60 -3.10 7.31
N LEU A 67 2.70 -4.07 7.51
CA LEU A 67 1.30 -3.94 7.10
C LEU A 67 0.57 -2.83 7.89
N CYS A 68 0.82 -2.71 9.20
CA CYS A 68 0.28 -1.63 10.01
C CYS A 68 0.77 -0.26 9.51
N CYS A 69 2.06 -0.14 9.19
CA CYS A 69 2.61 1.08 8.60
C CYS A 69 1.93 1.42 7.27
N GLN A 70 1.77 0.44 6.38
CA GLN A 70 1.11 0.65 5.08
C GLN A 70 -0.35 1.09 5.26
N GLU A 71 -1.06 0.48 6.21
CA GLU A 71 -2.43 0.87 6.54
C GLU A 71 -2.50 2.30 7.05
N LEU A 72 -1.66 2.69 8.01
CA LEU A 72 -1.66 4.05 8.55
C LEU A 72 -1.24 5.10 7.51
N ILE A 73 -0.35 4.77 6.58
CA ILE A 73 -0.03 5.65 5.44
C ILE A 73 -1.25 5.83 4.52
N LEU A 74 -2.03 4.77 4.27
CA LEU A 74 -3.26 4.88 3.49
C LEU A 74 -4.36 5.67 4.23
N GLN A 75 -4.44 5.52 5.56
CA GLN A 75 -5.43 6.21 6.38
C GLN A 75 -5.10 7.69 6.57
N HIS A 76 -3.86 8.03 6.91
CA HIS A 76 -3.44 9.39 7.28
C HIS A 76 -2.75 10.15 6.15
N GLY A 77 -2.42 9.46 5.05
CA GLY A 77 -1.78 10.06 3.88
C GLY A 77 -0.26 10.26 4.04
N PRO A 78 0.36 10.94 3.06
CA PRO A 78 1.81 11.13 3.00
C PRO A 78 2.44 11.78 4.23
N SER A 79 1.74 12.70 4.90
CA SER A 79 2.26 13.38 6.09
C SER A 79 2.53 12.43 7.26
N PHE A 80 1.89 11.25 7.27
CA PHE A 80 2.19 10.23 8.28
C PHE A 80 3.55 9.57 8.06
N LEU A 81 3.95 9.37 6.80
CA LEU A 81 5.30 8.90 6.46
C LEU A 81 6.33 9.92 6.95
N ASP A 82 6.14 11.20 6.65
CA ASP A 82 7.05 12.26 7.08
C ASP A 82 7.14 12.32 8.60
N ALA A 83 6.02 12.21 9.31
CA ALA A 83 5.99 12.17 10.77
C ALA A 83 6.77 10.98 11.35
N LEU A 84 6.69 9.79 10.73
CA LEU A 84 7.49 8.64 11.15
C LEU A 84 8.98 8.83 10.87
N LEU A 85 9.35 9.39 9.71
CA LEU A 85 10.75 9.69 9.36
C LEU A 85 11.35 10.78 10.26
N CYS A 86 10.53 11.72 10.74
CA CYS A 86 10.94 12.72 11.73
C CYS A 86 10.88 12.19 13.18
N HIS A 87 10.65 10.90 13.39
CA HIS A 87 10.52 10.26 14.70
C HIS A 87 9.50 10.96 15.62
N CYS A 88 8.39 11.47 15.06
CA CYS A 88 7.36 12.14 15.84
C CYS A 88 6.71 11.18 16.84
N PRO A 89 6.71 11.47 18.17
CA PRO A 89 6.21 10.56 19.19
C PRO A 89 4.75 10.13 18.98
N ASN A 90 3.90 11.04 18.50
CA ASN A 90 2.49 10.75 18.24
C ASN A 90 2.29 9.74 17.10
N ALA A 91 3.09 9.83 16.03
CA ALA A 91 3.02 8.90 14.91
C ALA A 91 3.52 7.51 15.31
N ILE A 92 4.60 7.46 16.10
CA ILE A 92 5.14 6.23 16.68
C ILE A 92 4.09 5.57 17.59
N ALA A 93 3.52 6.31 18.55
CA ALA A 93 2.51 5.79 19.47
C ALA A 93 1.25 5.27 18.75
N LEU A 94 0.86 5.92 17.65
CA LEU A 94 -0.23 5.45 16.80
C LEU A 94 0.11 4.13 16.13
N LEU A 95 1.31 4.00 15.56
CA LEU A 95 1.80 2.74 14.99
C LEU A 95 1.86 1.62 16.04
N GLU A 96 2.34 1.89 17.24
CA GLU A 96 2.36 0.89 18.31
C GLU A 96 0.95 0.43 18.71
N THR A 97 0.00 1.37 18.73
CA THR A 97 -1.40 1.07 19.05
C THR A 97 -2.03 0.21 17.96
N GLU A 98 -1.75 0.53 16.70
CA GLU A 98 -2.22 -0.24 15.56
C GLU A 98 -1.67 -1.68 15.58
N VAL A 99 -0.38 -1.82 15.85
CA VAL A 99 0.33 -3.10 16.03
C VAL A 99 -0.31 -3.93 17.15
N ARG A 100 -0.53 -3.34 18.33
CA ARG A 100 -1.15 -4.04 19.48
C ARG A 100 -2.59 -4.49 19.20
N ASN A 101 -3.29 -3.82 18.29
CA ASN A 101 -4.69 -4.09 17.99
C ASN A 101 -4.92 -5.05 16.81
N MET A 102 -3.86 -5.63 16.23
CA MET A 102 -3.97 -6.50 15.06
C MET A 102 -4.89 -7.71 15.27
N GLU A 103 -4.79 -8.39 16.41
CA GLU A 103 -5.64 -9.53 16.73
C GLU A 103 -7.11 -9.11 16.87
N ALA A 104 -7.35 -7.97 17.53
CA ALA A 104 -8.69 -7.43 17.70
C ALA A 104 -9.35 -7.05 16.36
N ARG A 105 -8.56 -6.71 15.33
CA ARG A 105 -9.06 -6.46 13.97
C ARG A 105 -9.52 -7.73 13.24
N GLN A 106 -9.08 -8.92 13.66
CA GLN A 106 -9.51 -10.19 13.06
C GLN A 106 -10.80 -10.72 13.66
N LEU A 107 -11.15 -10.27 14.87
CA LEU A 107 -12.37 -10.67 15.55
C LEU A 107 -13.59 -9.89 15.00
N PRO A 108 -14.76 -10.55 14.87
CA PRO A 108 -16.00 -9.86 14.54
C PRO A 108 -16.34 -8.82 15.63
N LEU A 109 -17.19 -7.88 15.25
CA LEU A 109 -17.81 -6.94 16.18
C LEU A 109 -18.71 -7.69 17.17
N GLU A 110 -19.07 -7.04 18.28
CA GLU A 110 -19.91 -7.64 19.33
C GLU A 110 -21.30 -8.06 18.82
N ASP A 111 -21.77 -7.42 17.74
CA ASP A 111 -23.02 -7.74 17.04
C ASP A 111 -22.88 -8.91 16.04
N GLY A 112 -21.68 -9.50 15.93
CA GLY A 112 -21.35 -10.59 15.02
C GLY A 112 -21.01 -10.14 13.59
N GLN A 113 -21.06 -8.85 13.28
CA GLN A 113 -20.67 -8.36 11.95
C GLN A 113 -19.15 -8.45 11.76
N ALA A 114 -18.72 -8.77 10.54
CA ALA A 114 -17.31 -8.71 10.18
C ALA A 114 -16.81 -7.26 10.28
N ARG A 115 -15.61 -7.06 10.80
CA ARG A 115 -14.96 -5.74 10.79
C ARG A 115 -14.71 -5.29 9.36
N GLU A 116 -14.72 -3.96 9.19
CA GLU A 116 -14.34 -3.35 7.92
C GLU A 116 -12.93 -3.80 7.50
N LYS A 117 -12.80 -4.12 6.21
CA LYS A 117 -11.52 -4.48 5.61
C LYS A 117 -10.57 -3.29 5.68
N THR A 118 -9.31 -3.56 6.01
CA THR A 118 -8.25 -2.54 5.96
C THR A 118 -8.02 -2.05 4.54
N LEU A 119 -7.59 -0.81 4.36
CA LEU A 119 -7.31 -0.25 3.04
C LEU A 119 -6.22 -1.03 2.32
N ILE A 120 -5.18 -1.48 3.04
CA ILE A 120 -4.13 -2.32 2.46
C ILE A 120 -4.67 -3.69 2.00
N ALA A 121 -5.60 -4.29 2.75
CA ALA A 121 -6.25 -5.53 2.31
C ALA A 121 -7.19 -5.29 1.13
N GLU A 122 -7.88 -4.15 1.07
CA GLU A 122 -8.69 -3.74 -0.08
C GLU A 122 -7.82 -3.62 -1.35
N CYS A 123 -6.68 -2.92 -1.28
CA CYS A 123 -5.73 -2.80 -2.39
C CYS A 123 -5.29 -4.16 -2.92
N ARG A 124 -4.88 -5.05 -2.00
CA ARG A 124 -4.33 -6.36 -2.34
C ARG A 124 -5.37 -7.29 -2.94
N CYS A 125 -6.56 -7.34 -2.35
CA CYS A 125 -7.65 -8.13 -2.91
C CYS A 125 -8.09 -7.58 -4.25
N ARG A 126 -8.25 -6.26 -4.39
CA ARG A 126 -8.69 -5.68 -5.64
C ARG A 126 -7.71 -5.96 -6.79
N LEU A 127 -6.40 -5.91 -6.55
CA LEU A 127 -5.41 -6.27 -7.57
C LEU A 127 -5.56 -7.74 -7.98
N ALA A 128 -5.61 -8.64 -7.01
CA ALA A 128 -5.76 -10.08 -7.24
C ALA A 128 -7.05 -10.41 -8.00
N ASP A 129 -8.17 -9.80 -7.58
CA ASP A 129 -9.48 -9.95 -8.22
C ASP A 129 -9.46 -9.48 -9.68
N THR A 130 -8.76 -8.37 -9.97
CA THR A 130 -8.68 -7.85 -11.34
C THR A 130 -7.81 -8.72 -12.25
N LEU A 131 -6.80 -9.40 -11.68
CA LEU A 131 -5.88 -10.24 -12.43
C LEU A 131 -6.31 -11.72 -12.46
N GLY A 132 -7.30 -12.11 -11.67
CA GLY A 132 -7.73 -13.49 -11.52
C GLY A 132 -6.70 -14.36 -10.79
N THR A 133 -5.96 -13.78 -9.84
CA THR A 133 -4.87 -14.42 -9.10
C THR A 133 -5.17 -14.54 -7.60
N ASN A 134 -4.29 -15.21 -6.84
CA ASN A 134 -4.40 -15.29 -5.39
C ASN A 134 -3.84 -14.02 -4.73
N VAL A 135 -4.46 -13.56 -3.64
CA VAL A 135 -3.98 -12.44 -2.81
C VAL A 135 -2.55 -12.64 -2.31
N GLU A 136 -2.11 -13.88 -2.12
CA GLU A 136 -0.73 -14.22 -1.75
C GLU A 136 0.30 -13.85 -2.83
N ASP A 137 -0.10 -13.83 -4.10
CA ASP A 137 0.76 -13.50 -5.24
C ASP A 137 0.89 -11.99 -5.51
N ASN A 138 0.23 -11.13 -4.71
CA ASN A 138 0.16 -9.67 -4.91
C ASN A 138 1.49 -9.00 -5.24
N ARG A 139 2.58 -9.41 -4.57
CA ARG A 139 3.91 -8.84 -4.83
C ARG A 139 4.39 -9.19 -6.24
N ARG A 140 4.22 -10.44 -6.67
CA ARG A 140 4.59 -10.90 -8.02
C ARG A 140 3.71 -10.19 -9.05
N ASP A 141 2.41 -10.11 -8.79
CA ASP A 141 1.44 -9.45 -9.66
C ASP A 141 1.72 -7.96 -9.86
N MET A 142 2.05 -7.26 -8.78
CA MET A 142 2.49 -5.87 -8.84
C MET A 142 3.67 -5.71 -9.80
N TRP A 143 4.73 -6.52 -9.67
CA TRP A 143 5.89 -6.45 -10.57
C TRP A 143 5.52 -6.79 -12.01
N ASN A 144 4.70 -7.81 -12.24
CA ASN A 144 4.24 -8.19 -13.58
C ASN A 144 3.47 -7.05 -14.27
N VAL A 145 2.62 -6.33 -13.54
CA VAL A 145 1.90 -5.16 -14.07
C VAL A 145 2.87 -4.03 -14.40
N LEU A 146 3.83 -3.74 -13.51
CA LEU A 146 4.83 -2.68 -13.70
C LEU A 146 5.77 -2.97 -14.89
N GLU A 147 6.15 -4.22 -15.10
CA GLU A 147 6.98 -4.63 -16.25
C GLU A 147 6.23 -4.43 -17.59
N ARG A 148 4.90 -4.59 -17.60
CA ARG A 148 4.08 -4.47 -18.81
C ARG A 148 3.82 -3.04 -19.26
N ILE A 149 3.80 -2.08 -18.33
CA ILE A 149 3.54 -0.67 -18.65
C ILE A 149 4.79 0.07 -19.12
N GLY A 150 5.99 -0.42 -18.77
CA GLY A 150 7.26 0.18 -19.15
C GLY A 150 7.49 1.57 -18.54
N MET A 151 8.27 2.40 -19.23
CA MET A 151 8.53 3.78 -18.79
C MET A 151 7.29 4.66 -19.00
N LEU A 152 6.87 5.32 -17.92
CA LEU A 152 5.76 6.27 -17.91
C LEU A 152 6.25 7.66 -18.29
N ASP A 153 5.52 8.33 -19.18
CA ASP A 153 5.66 9.76 -19.41
C ASP A 153 4.74 10.58 -18.49
N GLU A 154 4.82 11.91 -18.53
CA GLU A 154 3.99 12.78 -17.69
C GLU A 154 2.48 12.58 -17.91
N THR A 155 2.07 12.26 -19.13
CA THR A 155 0.66 12.02 -19.45
C THR A 155 0.18 10.72 -18.82
N ASP A 156 0.99 9.67 -18.89
CA ASP A 156 0.71 8.40 -18.22
C ASP A 156 0.62 8.57 -16.70
N VAL A 157 1.50 9.38 -16.10
CA VAL A 157 1.46 9.67 -14.65
C VAL A 157 0.14 10.32 -14.25
N VAL A 158 -0.35 11.30 -15.01
CA VAL A 158 -1.66 11.94 -14.75
C VAL A 158 -2.80 10.93 -14.84
N LYS A 159 -2.78 10.06 -15.85
CA LYS A 159 -3.79 8.99 -16.02
C LYS A 159 -3.81 8.04 -14.83
N VAL A 160 -2.64 7.58 -14.38
CA VAL A 160 -2.51 6.76 -13.18
C VAL A 160 -3.10 7.46 -11.97
N ILE A 161 -2.78 8.74 -11.75
CA ILE A 161 -3.28 9.50 -10.61
C ILE A 161 -4.81 9.58 -10.64
N ARG A 162 -5.39 9.78 -11.82
CA ARG A 162 -6.84 9.83 -12.04
C ARG A 162 -7.53 8.46 -12.01
N GLY A 163 -6.77 7.37 -11.98
CA GLY A 163 -7.31 6.01 -12.03
C GLY A 163 -7.82 5.65 -13.43
N GLU A 164 -7.23 6.25 -14.47
CA GLU A 164 -7.50 5.92 -15.85
C GLU A 164 -6.61 4.73 -16.28
N GLU A 165 -7.14 3.86 -17.13
CA GLU A 165 -6.41 2.70 -17.62
C GLU A 165 -5.30 3.13 -18.59
N LEU A 166 -4.09 2.58 -18.41
CA LEU A 166 -3.00 2.80 -19.34
C LEU A 166 -3.08 1.79 -20.49
N VAL A 167 -2.82 2.27 -21.71
CA VAL A 167 -2.67 1.40 -22.87
C VAL A 167 -1.38 0.61 -22.69
N VAL A 168 -1.49 -0.72 -22.61
CA VAL A 168 -0.33 -1.61 -22.50
C VAL A 168 0.56 -1.43 -23.74
N ARG A 169 1.77 -0.91 -23.54
CA ARG A 169 2.78 -0.81 -24.59
C ARG A 169 3.39 -2.21 -24.74
N LYS A 170 3.17 -2.89 -25.88
CA LYS A 170 3.91 -4.12 -26.20
C LYS A 170 5.40 -3.81 -26.04
N ARG A 171 6.15 -4.71 -25.40
CA ARG A 171 7.62 -4.66 -25.41
C ARG A 171 8.04 -4.33 -26.84
N GLN A 172 8.71 -3.19 -27.03
CA GLN A 172 9.61 -3.10 -28.16
C GLN A 172 10.66 -4.15 -27.83
N ASP A 173 10.56 -5.32 -28.46
CA ASP A 173 11.72 -6.16 -28.63
C ASP A 173 12.71 -5.27 -29.37
N SER A 174 13.60 -4.62 -28.60
CA SER A 174 14.80 -4.03 -29.14
C SER A 174 15.49 -5.19 -29.83
N GLY A 175 15.29 -5.28 -31.14
CA GLY A 175 15.90 -6.27 -32.01
C GLY A 175 17.40 -6.11 -31.90
N VAL A 176 18.00 -6.81 -30.93
CA VAL A 176 19.40 -7.17 -30.98
C VAL A 176 19.43 -8.45 -31.77
N GLY A 177 19.28 -8.30 -33.09
CA GLY A 177 19.80 -9.29 -34.01
C GLY A 177 21.32 -9.21 -33.95
N LEU A 178 21.93 -10.24 -33.37
CA LEU A 178 23.31 -10.64 -33.64
C LEU A 178 23.26 -12.02 -34.26
#